data_AF-A0A0N8RFG9-F1
#
_entry.id   AF-A0A0N8RFG9-F1
#
_cell.length_a   1.000
_cell.length_b   1.000
_cell.length_c   1.000
_cell.angle_alpha   90.00
_cell.angle_beta   90.00
_cell.angle_gamma   90.00
#
_symmetry.space_group_name_H-M   'P 1'
#
loop_
_entity.id
_entity.type
_entity.pdbx_description
1 polymer ?
#
loop_
_entity_poly.entity_id
_entity_poly.type
_entity_poly.pdbx_seq_one_letter_code
_entity_poly.pdbx_strand_id
1 'polypeptide(L)'
;MTSTLTYLPFIITGAIATLTALDFLGFGMPAGSASLGELIGEAKRNLQAPWLGLTAFVALALILSLLVFIGEACRDAFDPRS
;
A
#
# COMPACT_ATOMS: atom_id res chain seq x y z
N MET A 1 -28.05 6.58 2.99
CA MET A 1 -26.74 6.46 2.31
C MET A 1 -26.16 5.15 2.74
N THR A 2 -26.02 4.23 1.79
CA THR A 2 -25.79 2.80 2.02
C THR A 2 -24.40 2.61 2.62
N SER A 3 -24.27 2.01 3.80
CA SER A 3 -23.01 1.87 4.56
C SER A 3 -21.84 1.32 3.74
N THR A 4 -22.12 0.56 2.68
CA THR A 4 -21.13 0.04 1.72
C THR A 4 -20.26 1.13 1.10
N LEU A 5 -20.83 2.29 0.76
CA LEU A 5 -20.09 3.38 0.11
C LEU A 5 -19.05 4.01 1.07
N THR A 6 -19.38 4.06 2.36
CA THR A 6 -18.52 4.62 3.41
C THR A 6 -17.32 3.72 3.73
N TYR A 7 -17.50 2.39 3.65
CA TYR A 7 -16.42 1.43 3.95
C TYR A 7 -15.52 1.10 2.75
N LEU A 8 -15.94 1.42 1.53
CA LEU A 8 -15.21 1.11 0.30
C LEU A 8 -13.75 1.60 0.28
N PRO A 9 -13.42 2.84 0.73
CA PRO A 9 -12.02 3.31 0.78
C PRO A 9 -11.15 2.45 1.72
N PHE A 10 -11.71 2.06 2.87
CA PHE A 10 -11.01 1.28 3.87
C PHE A 10 -10.76 -0.16 3.42
N ILE A 11 -11.74 -0.78 2.74
CA ILE A 11 -11.60 -2.13 2.20
C ILE A 11 -10.51 -2.17 1.12
N ILE A 12 -10.48 -1.18 0.22
CA ILE A 12 -9.44 -1.09 -0.83
C ILE A 12 -8.05 -0.88 -0.20
N THR A 13 -7.95 0.04 0.76
CA THR A 13 -6.68 0.31 1.47
C THR A 13 -6.17 -0.95 2.19
N GLY A 14 -7.06 -1.67 2.87
CA GLY A 14 -6.74 -2.93 3.54
C GLY A 14 -6.31 -4.05 2.59
N ALA A 15 -6.95 -4.15 1.42
CA ALA A 15 -6.59 -5.14 0.40
C ALA A 15 -5.17 -4.88 -0.16
N ILE A 16 -4.80 -3.63 -0.43
CA ILE A 16 -3.47 -3.27 -0.95
C ILE A 16 -2.38 -3.48 0.11
N ALA A 17 -2.66 -3.13 1.37
CA ALA A 17 -1.75 -3.43 2.47
C ALA A 17 -1.51 -4.95 2.60
N THR A 18 -2.56 -5.76 2.45
CA THR A 18 -2.45 -7.22 2.45
C THR A 18 -1.63 -7.73 1.26
N LEU A 19 -1.85 -7.19 0.05
CA LEU A 19 -1.08 -7.56 -1.15
C LEU A 19 0.41 -7.26 -0.96
N THR A 20 0.74 -6.09 -0.39
CA THR A 20 2.12 -5.67 -0.13
C THR A 20 2.77 -6.53 0.95
N ALA A 21 2.01 -6.95 1.97
CA ALA A 21 2.47 -7.91 2.98
C ALA A 21 2.72 -9.30 2.37
N LEU A 22 1.88 -9.75 1.44
CA LEU A 22 2.07 -11.01 0.70
C LEU A 22 3.29 -10.94 -0.23
N ASP A 23 3.53 -9.80 -0.87
CA ASP A 23 4.75 -9.52 -1.64
C ASP A 23 5.99 -9.59 -0.72
N PHE A 24 5.93 -9.03 0.50
CA PHE A 24 7.02 -9.13 1.47
C PHE A 24 7.27 -10.56 1.95
N LEU A 25 6.23 -11.39 2.07
CA LEU A 25 6.35 -12.80 2.43
C LEU A 25 6.81 -13.69 1.27
N GLY A 26 6.92 -13.15 0.05
CA GLY A 26 7.32 -13.90 -1.14
C GLY A 26 6.21 -14.75 -1.76
N PHE A 27 4.96 -14.57 -1.32
CA PHE A 27 3.76 -15.18 -1.94
C PHE A 27 3.16 -14.33 -3.07
N GLY A 28 3.71 -13.14 -3.29
CA GLY A 28 3.34 -12.23 -4.36
C GLY A 28 4.21 -12.39 -5.62
N MET A 29 4.72 -11.28 -6.17
CA MET A 29 5.48 -11.27 -7.42
C MET A 29 6.81 -12.07 -7.36
N PRO A 30 7.27 -12.68 -8.48
CA PRO A 30 8.48 -13.49 -8.51
C PRO A 30 9.73 -12.75 -8.02
N ALA A 31 10.61 -13.49 -7.32
CA ALA A 31 11.85 -13.00 -6.74
C ALA A 31 12.75 -12.35 -7.81
N GLY A 32 13.11 -11.08 -7.61
CA GLY A 32 13.86 -10.26 -8.57
C GLY A 32 13.03 -9.21 -9.32
N SER A 33 11.71 -9.20 -9.15
CA SER A 33 10.88 -8.06 -9.56
C SER A 33 11.02 -6.90 -8.55
N ALA A 34 11.11 -5.66 -9.04
CA ALA A 34 11.19 -4.47 -8.20
C ALA A 34 9.83 -4.22 -7.52
N SER A 35 9.56 -4.93 -6.42
CA SER A 35 8.36 -4.78 -5.59
C SER A 35 8.72 -4.11 -4.25
N LEU A 36 7.75 -3.40 -3.65
CA LEU A 36 7.93 -2.78 -2.34
C LEU A 36 8.20 -3.83 -1.25
N GLY A 37 7.58 -5.01 -1.35
CA GLY A 37 7.82 -6.13 -0.45
C GLY A 37 9.26 -6.66 -0.55
N GLU A 38 9.78 -6.83 -1.76
CA GLU A 38 11.16 -7.30 -1.97
C GLU A 38 12.18 -6.24 -1.55
N LEU A 39 11.91 -4.95 -1.77
CA LEU A 39 12.75 -3.84 -1.28
C LEU A 39 12.88 -3.85 0.25
N ILE A 40 11.81 -4.15 0.99
CA ILE A 40 11.86 -4.31 2.46
C ILE A 40 12.64 -5.59 2.82
N GLY A 41 12.45 -6.68 2.06
CA GLY A 41 13.22 -7.92 2.21
C GLY A 41 14.71 -7.74 1.97
N GLU A 42 15.08 -6.87 1.03
CA GLU A 42 16.44 -6.52 0.66
C GLU A 42 17.05 -5.53 1.65
N ALA A 43 16.26 -4.60 2.21
CA ALA A 43 16.66 -3.76 3.33
C ALA A 43 16.96 -4.59 4.60
N LYS A 44 16.17 -5.65 4.86
CA LYS A 44 16.44 -6.59 5.96
C LYS A 44 17.71 -7.41 5.73
N ARG A 45 17.99 -7.82 4.49
CA ARG A 45 19.22 -8.55 4.13
C ARG A 45 20.46 -7.64 4.12
N ASN A 46 20.29 -6.39 3.71
CA ASN A 46 21.34 -5.36 3.64
C ASN A 46 21.19 -4.33 4.78
N LEU A 47 21.26 -4.80 6.03
CA LEU A 47 21.24 -3.94 7.23
C LEU A 47 22.34 -2.86 7.25
N GLN A 48 23.34 -3.01 6.39
CA GLN A 48 24.47 -2.09 6.22
C GLN A 48 24.09 -0.86 5.36
N ALA A 49 22.96 -0.91 4.66
CA ALA A 49 22.46 0.11 3.75
C ALA A 49 21.10 0.66 4.24
N PRO A 50 21.08 1.48 5.32
CA PRO A 50 19.84 1.98 5.93
C PRO A 50 18.98 2.82 4.97
N TRP A 51 19.59 3.40 3.92
CA TRP A 51 18.87 4.13 2.87
C TRP A 51 17.88 3.24 2.11
N LEU A 52 18.14 1.94 1.95
CA LEU A 52 17.19 1.02 1.29
C LEU A 52 15.93 0.81 2.14
N GLY A 53 16.08 0.72 3.46
CA GLY A 53 14.93 0.65 4.38
C GLY A 53 14.14 1.95 4.40
N LEU A 54 14.83 3.09 4.40
CA LEU A 54 14.20 4.41 4.39
C LEU A 54 13.42 4.67 3.09
N THR A 55 13.99 4.35 1.93
CA THR A 55 13.29 4.51 0.64
C THR A 55 12.09 3.59 0.53
N ALA A 56 12.21 2.34 0.97
CA ALA A 56 11.09 1.40 1.01
C ALA A 56 9.96 1.90 1.93
N PHE A 57 10.30 2.41 3.12
CA PHE A 57 9.33 2.97 4.05
C PHE A 57 8.63 4.21 3.49
N VAL A 58 9.38 5.18 2.97
CA VAL A 58 8.82 6.43 2.41
C VAL A 58 7.95 6.15 1.20
N ALA A 59 8.37 5.25 0.30
CA ALA A 59 7.59 4.87 -0.87
C ALA A 59 6.27 4.20 -0.47
N LEU A 60 6.30 3.26 0.49
CA LEU A 60 5.10 2.58 0.99
C LEU A 60 4.16 3.55 1.72
N ALA A 61 4.70 4.42 2.57
CA ALA A 61 3.94 5.46 3.26
C ALA A 61 3.26 6.42 2.26
N LEU A 62 3.96 6.85 1.21
CA LEU A 62 3.40 7.69 0.15
C LEU A 62 2.27 6.97 -0.58
N ILE A 63 2.49 5.75 -1.06
CA ILE A 63 1.48 5.00 -1.84
C ILE A 63 0.22 4.77 -1.02
N LEU A 64 0.36 4.33 0.24
CA LEU A 64 -0.79 4.14 1.12
C LEU A 64 -1.52 5.46 1.39
N SER A 65 -0.79 6.56 1.59
CA SER A 65 -1.39 7.88 1.79
C SER A 65 -2.15 8.34 0.55
N LEU A 66 -1.55 8.25 -0.64
CA LEU A 66 -2.20 8.58 -1.92
C LEU A 66 -3.45 7.72 -2.13
N LEU A 67 -3.37 6.43 -1.83
CA LEU A 67 -4.50 5.51 -1.99
C LEU A 67 -5.67 5.87 -1.06
N VAL A 68 -5.39 6.25 0.19
CA VAL A 68 -6.43 6.73 1.11
C VAL A 68 -7.08 7.99 0.57
N PHE A 69 -6.30 8.95 0.06
CA PHE A 69 -6.84 10.16 -0.56
C PHE A 69 -7.69 9.85 -1.80
N ILE A 70 -7.26 8.92 -2.66
CA ILE A 70 -8.04 8.48 -3.82
C ILE A 70 -9.35 7.81 -3.37
N GLY A 71 -9.29 6.96 -2.33
CA GLY A 71 -10.46 6.32 -1.76
C GLY A 71 -11.47 7.32 -1.21
N GLU A 72 -11.00 8.32 -0.46
CA GLU A 72 -11.84 9.41 0.05
C GLU A 72 -12.40 10.27 -1.11
N ALA A 73 -11.60 10.58 -2.13
CA ALA A 73 -12.06 11.33 -3.31
C ALA A 73 -13.11 10.56 -4.13
N CYS A 74 -12.93 9.23 -4.29
CA CYS A 74 -13.95 8.37 -4.87
C CYS A 74 -15.22 8.38 -4.02
N ARG A 75 -15.11 8.25 -2.69
CA ARG A 75 -16.27 8.34 -1.79
C ARG A 75 -17.01 9.66 -1.98
N ASP A 76 -16.28 10.77 -2.04
CA ASP A 76 -16.82 12.13 -2.20
C ASP A 76 -17.51 12.32 -3.56
N ALA A 77 -16.94 11.76 -4.64
CA ALA A 77 -17.53 11.78 -5.98
C ALA A 77 -18.83 10.96 -6.10
N PHE A 78 -19.01 9.93 -5.28
CA PHE A 78 -20.22 9.12 -5.22
C PHE A 78 -21.18 9.53 -4.10
N ASP A 79 -20.82 10.51 -3.27
CA ASP A 79 -21.71 11.08 -2.25
C ASP A 79 -22.62 12.13 -2.92
N PRO A 80 -23.94 11.89 -3.08
CA PRO A 80 -24.86 12.82 -3.75
C PRO A 80 -25.15 14.10 -2.95
N ARG A 81 -24.47 14.34 -1.83
CA ARG A 81 -24.55 15.57 -1.04
C ARG A 81 -23.28 16.44 -1.10
N SER A 82 -22.29 16.09 -1.92
CA SER A 82 -21.19 17.00 -2.27
C SER A 82 -21.62 18.06 -3.29
#